data_AF-A0A395D161-F1
#
_entry.id   AF-A0A395D161-F1
#
_cell.length_a   1.000
_cell.length_b   1.000
_cell.length_c   1.000
_cell.angle_alpha   90.00
_cell.angle_beta   90.00
_cell.angle_gamma   90.00
#
_symmetry.space_group_name_H-M   'P 1'
#
loop_
_entity.id
_entity.type
_entity.pdbx_description
1 polymer ?
#
loop_
_entity_poly.entity_id
_entity_poly.type
_entity_poly.pdbx_seq_one_letter_code
_entity_poly.pdbx_strand_id
1 'polypeptide(L)' 'MRFYVLAIVAAALYVLPTSAFAQRQGDIFEPSQYRQHGRSAYRGECRELRQACLHKGELGERGMGNCRRYREMCR' A
#
# COMPACT_ATOMS: atom_id res chain seq x y z
N MET A 1 -0.55 41.70 44.04
CA MET A 1 -1.51 40.77 43.39
C MET A 1 -1.39 40.72 41.88
N ARG A 2 -1.53 41.84 41.16
CA ARG A 2 -1.43 41.89 39.68
C ARG A 2 -0.08 41.39 39.12
N PHE A 3 1.04 41.76 39.75
CA PHE A 3 2.37 41.29 39.34
C PHE A 3 2.59 39.78 39.52
N TYR A 4 1.98 39.17 40.54
CA TYR A 4 2.03 37.71 40.74
C TYR A 4 1.23 36.97 39.66
N VAL A 5 0.06 37.49 39.29
CA VAL A 5 -0.75 36.92 38.20
C VAL A 5 0.02 36.95 36.88
N LEU A 6 0.70 38.07 36.59
CA LEU A 6 1.53 38.21 35.38
C LEU A 6 2.71 37.24 35.38
N ALA A 7 3.38 37.05 36.53
CA ALA A 7 4.49 36.11 36.66
C ALA A 7 4.06 34.64 36.47
N ILE A 8 2.89 34.25 36.98
CA ILE A 8 2.36 32.89 36.85
C ILE A 8 2.01 32.58 35.39
N VAL A 9 1.36 33.50 34.68
CA VAL A 9 1.01 33.32 33.25
C VAL A 9 2.26 33.18 32.39
N ALA A 10 3.30 34.00 32.64
CA ALA A 10 4.56 33.92 31.92
C ALA A 10 5.28 32.59 32.14
N ALA A 11 5.30 32.08 33.38
CA ALA A 11 5.88 30.78 33.70
C ALA A 11 5.12 29.62 33.01
N ALA A 12 3.79 29.69 32.96
CA ALA A 12 2.98 28.68 32.29
C ALA A 12 3.25 28.62 30.78
N LEU A 13 3.45 29.76 30.12
CA LEU A 13 3.83 29.82 28.70
C LEU A 13 5.23 29.26 28.42
N TYR A 14 6.13 29.30 29.41
CA TYR A 14 7.49 28.78 29.29
C TYR A 14 7.60 27.26 29.49
N VAL A 15 6.66 26.68 30.24
CA VAL A 15 6.61 25.23 30.55
C VAL A 15 5.78 24.46 29.51
N LEU A 16 4.92 25.13 28.75
CA LEU A 16 4.26 24.51 27.60
C LEU A 16 5.30 24.30 26.48
N PRO A 17 5.54 23.06 26.02
CA PRO A 17 6.41 22.86 24.88
C PRO A 17 5.75 23.56 23.70
N THR A 18 6.45 24.51 23.07
CA THR A 18 6.05 25.06 21.78
C THR A 18 6.21 23.96 20.73
N SER A 19 5.31 22.97 20.76
CA SER A 19 5.18 21.92 19.76
C SER A 19 4.58 22.52 18.49
N ALA A 20 5.34 23.41 17.88
CA ALA A 20 5.03 24.07 16.61
C ALA A 20 6.20 23.94 15.63
N PHE A 21 7.06 22.92 15.75
CA PHE A 21 8.06 22.60 14.74
C PHE A 21 8.17 21.09 14.60
N ALA A 22 7.32 20.58 13.73
CA ALA A 22 7.41 19.34 12.97
C ALA A 22 8.60 18.41 13.29
N GLN A 23 8.34 17.32 14.00
CA GLN A 23 8.82 15.99 13.63
C GLN A 23 8.02 14.97 14.44
N ARG A 24 6.87 14.63 13.86
CA ARG A 24 6.17 13.37 14.07
C ARG A 24 7.22 12.28 14.24
N GLN A 25 7.07 11.55 15.34
CA GLN A 25 7.38 10.13 15.50
C GLN A 25 7.96 9.53 14.21
N GLY A 26 9.21 9.08 14.25
CA GLY A 26 9.75 8.24 13.20
C GLY A 26 8.88 7.01 13.08
N ASP A 27 7.88 7.08 12.19
CA ASP A 27 7.12 5.94 11.72
C ASP A 27 8.13 4.91 11.26
N ILE A 28 7.88 3.65 11.63
CA ILE A 28 8.64 2.50 11.14
C ILE A 28 8.70 2.62 9.62
N PHE A 29 9.90 2.83 9.08
CA PHE A 29 10.16 2.62 7.67
C PHE A 29 9.93 1.12 7.44
N GLU A 30 8.74 0.78 6.94
CA GLU A 30 8.40 -0.56 6.47
C GLU A 30 8.50 -0.57 4.94
N PRO A 31 9.68 -0.83 4.35
CA PRO A 31 9.81 -0.85 2.91
C PRO A 31 9.52 -2.27 2.39
N SER A 32 8.27 -2.61 2.06
CA SER A 32 8.06 -3.71 1.08
C SER A 32 6.66 -3.91 0.47
N GLN A 33 5.92 -2.86 0.15
CA GLN A 33 4.69 -3.01 -0.65
C GLN A 33 4.94 -3.43 -2.12
N TYR A 34 6.19 -3.44 -2.58
CA TYR A 34 6.53 -3.73 -3.99
C TYR A 34 6.53 -5.22 -4.33
N ARG A 35 6.76 -6.11 -3.35
CA ARG A 35 6.84 -7.56 -3.59
C ARG A 35 5.47 -8.22 -3.69
N GLN A 36 4.43 -7.62 -3.10
CA GLN A 36 3.08 -8.19 -3.10
C GLN A 36 2.32 -7.91 -4.40
N HIS A 37 2.58 -6.78 -5.06
CA HIS A 37 1.91 -6.42 -6.31
C HIS A 37 2.19 -7.44 -7.43
N GLY A 38 3.43 -7.95 -7.54
CA GLY A 38 3.80 -8.93 -8.55
C GLY A 38 3.10 -10.29 -8.37
N ARG A 39 2.94 -10.76 -7.13
CA ARG A 39 2.23 -12.01 -6.84
C ARG A 39 0.72 -11.89 -7.09
N SER A 40 0.13 -10.75 -6.75
CA SER A 40 -1.29 -10.48 -6.99
C SER A 40 -1.60 -10.29 -8.48
N ALA A 41 -0.74 -9.56 -9.20
CA ALA A 41 -0.85 -9.39 -10.65
C ALA A 41 -0.73 -10.73 -11.38
N TYR A 42 0.28 -11.54 -11.02
CA TYR A 42 0.45 -12.88 -11.57
C TYR A 42 -0.74 -13.79 -11.25
N ARG A 43 -1.30 -13.73 -10.03
CA ARG A 43 -2.52 -14.49 -9.68
C ARG A 43 -3.74 -14.03 -10.50
N GLY A 44 -3.84 -12.74 -10.81
CA GLY A 44 -4.85 -12.18 -11.70
C GLY A 44 -4.70 -12.69 -13.13
N GLU A 45 -3.49 -12.59 -13.68
CA GLU A 45 -3.15 -13.06 -15.03
C GLU A 45 -3.42 -14.57 -15.18
N CYS A 46 -3.07 -15.37 -14.17
CA CYS A 46 -3.38 -16.80 -14.17
C CYS A 46 -4.88 -17.10 -14.14
N ARG A 47 -5.68 -16.27 -13.47
CA ARG A 47 -7.13 -16.41 -13.45
C ARG A 47 -7.74 -16.08 -14.82
N GLU A 48 -7.27 -15.02 -15.46
CA GLU A 48 -7.70 -14.61 -16.79
C GLU A 48 -7.33 -15.64 -17.86
N LEU A 49 -6.08 -16.10 -17.88
CA LEU A 49 -5.62 -17.14 -18.81
C LEU A 49 -6.39 -18.46 -18.64
N ARG A 50 -6.72 -18.83 -17.39
CA ARG A 50 -7.57 -19.99 -17.11
C ARG A 50 -8.96 -19.82 -17.71
N GLN A 51 -9.57 -18.65 -17.53
CA GLN A 51 -10.90 -18.37 -18.07
C GLN A 51 -10.89 -18.35 -19.60
N ALA A 52 -9.90 -17.72 -20.22
CA ALA A 52 -9.74 -17.72 -21.67
C ALA A 52 -9.55 -19.14 -22.23
N CYS A 53 -8.80 -20.00 -21.52
CA CYS A 53 -8.66 -21.41 -21.89
C CYS A 53 -9.99 -22.18 -21.82
N LEU A 54 -10.80 -21.97 -20.77
CA LEU A 54 -12.09 -22.61 -20.59
C LEU A 54 -13.11 -22.17 -21.67
N HIS A 55 -13.09 -20.88 -22.01
CA HIS A 55 -14.01 -20.26 -22.96
C HIS A 55 -13.41 -20.08 -24.37
N LYS A 56 -12.37 -20.85 -24.71
CA LYS A 56 -11.61 -20.70 -25.97
C LYS A 56 -12.50 -20.77 -27.23
N GLY A 57 -13.57 -21.56 -27.18
CA GLY A 57 -14.51 -21.71 -28.30
C GLY A 57 -15.35 -20.45 -28.53
N GLU A 58 -15.74 -19.77 -27.45
CA GLU A 58 -16.51 -18.52 -27.50
C GLU A 58 -15.62 -17.34 -27.90
N LEU A 59 -14.35 -17.39 -27.52
CA LEU A 59 -13.33 -16.40 -27.91
C LEU A 59 -12.79 -16.61 -29.33
N GLY A 60 -13.19 -17.69 -30.01
CA GLY A 60 -12.71 -18.02 -31.36
C GLY A 60 -11.23 -18.42 -31.42
N GLU A 61 -10.62 -18.80 -30.30
CA GLU A 61 -9.22 -19.20 -30.27
C GLU A 61 -9.01 -20.57 -30.94
N ARG A 62 -8.06 -20.63 -31.88
CA ARG A 62 -7.67 -21.86 -32.58
C ARG A 62 -6.40 -22.47 -31.96
N GLY A 63 -6.41 -23.77 -31.71
CA GLY A 63 -5.26 -24.50 -31.16
C GLY A 63 -5.13 -24.39 -29.65
N MET A 64 -3.89 -24.45 -29.13
CA MET A 64 -3.64 -24.44 -27.67
C MET A 64 -3.61 -23.02 -27.06
N GLY A 65 -3.42 -21.95 -27.84
CA GLY A 65 -3.58 -20.53 -27.44
C GLY A 65 -3.28 -20.21 -25.96
N ASN A 66 -4.26 -19.59 -25.29
CA ASN A 66 -4.17 -19.24 -23.87
C ASN A 66 -4.02 -20.46 -22.94
N CYS A 67 -4.49 -21.64 -23.33
CA CYS A 67 -4.27 -22.87 -22.54
C CYS A 67 -2.79 -23.27 -22.45
N ARG A 68 -2.00 -23.04 -23.50
CA ARG A 68 -0.55 -23.29 -23.48
C ARG A 68 0.12 -22.28 -22.54
N ARG A 69 -0.18 -20.99 -22.72
CA ARG A 69 0.38 -19.92 -21.89
C ARG A 69 0.05 -20.09 -20.40
N TYR A 70 -1.18 -20.50 -20.07
CA TYR A 70 -1.55 -20.85 -18.70
C TYR A 70 -0.67 -21.97 -18.13
N ARG A 71 -0.41 -23.03 -18.91
CA ARG A 71 0.43 -24.16 -18.45
C ARG A 71 1.90 -23.80 -18.26
N GLU A 72 2.41 -22.84 -19.03
CA GLU A 72 3.80 -22.37 -18.96
C GLU A 72 3.99 -21.36 -17.84
N MET A 73 3.06 -20.42 -17.69
CA MET A 73 3.18 -19.34 -16.71
C MET A 73 2.71 -19.76 -15.33
N CYS A 74 1.63 -20.53 -15.16
CA CYS A 74 0.84 -20.59 -13.92
C CYS A 74 0.80 -21.94 -13.17
N ARG A 75 1.67 -22.89 -13.52
CA ARG A 75 1.76 -24.18 -12.83
C ARG A 75 2.33 -24.06 -11.42
#